data_AF-A0A7S1DPP9-F1
#
_entry.id   AF-A0A7S1DPP9-F1
#
_cell.length_a   1.000
_cell.length_b   1.000
_cell.length_c   1.000
_cell.angle_alpha   90.00
_cell.angle_beta   90.00
_cell.angle_gamma   90.00
#
_symmetry.space_group_name_H-M   'P 1'
#
loop_
_entity.id
_entity.type
_entity.pdbx_description
1 polymer ?
#
loop_
_entity_poly.entity_id
_entity_poly.type
_entity_poly.pdbx_seq_one_letter_code
_entity_poly.pdbx_strand_id
1 'polypeptide(L)'
;GMEQGRANSCTNPKCTQPKESRCFYPIDVSSKAGGRDWTPLHGFVLCEACYEQYRRRGTLERCLKKRPLAPHERRCTYDGCESPGLSGQFIRIDADTSAAGRDWSSLVGQILCEACYKRFQRNGSFKSNVGNKRGGKGVGGSARKRPKKDGDGVRVLQVAAQEVVGDVGGGTGGEVQG
;
A
#
# COMPACT_ATOMS: atom_id res chain seq x y z
N GLY A 1 -20.95 33.41 20.73
CA GLY A 1 -19.86 32.65 20.09
C GLY A 1 -20.18 31.19 20.23
N MET A 2 -20.22 30.43 19.12
CA MET A 2 -20.42 28.98 19.19
C MET A 2 -19.17 28.37 19.80
N GLU A 3 -19.31 27.83 20.99
CA GLU A 3 -18.28 27.06 21.68
C GLU A 3 -18.06 25.78 20.86
N GLN A 4 -17.09 25.82 19.95
CA GLN A 4 -16.67 24.65 19.19
C GLN A 4 -16.06 23.66 20.19
N GLY A 5 -16.89 22.77 20.72
CA GLY A 5 -16.46 21.64 21.52
C GLY A 5 -15.35 20.92 20.77
N ARG A 6 -14.12 21.03 21.27
CA ARG A 6 -12.95 20.43 20.62
C ARG A 6 -13.15 18.93 20.60
N ALA A 7 -13.30 18.38 19.40
CA ALA A 7 -13.27 16.95 19.23
C ALA A 7 -11.96 16.40 19.83
N ASN A 8 -12.09 15.45 20.76
CA ASN A 8 -11.00 14.90 21.57
C ASN A 8 -10.61 13.48 21.14
N SER A 9 -11.13 13.01 20.01
CA SER A 9 -10.83 11.69 19.49
C SER A 9 -10.93 11.62 17.97
N CYS A 10 -10.15 10.71 17.39
CA CYS A 10 -10.17 10.37 15.98
C CYS A 10 -11.38 9.47 15.68
N THR A 11 -12.22 9.86 14.72
CA THR A 11 -13.42 9.11 14.31
C THR A 11 -13.14 8.06 13.23
N ASN A 12 -11.90 7.97 12.73
CA ASN A 12 -11.53 6.90 11.80
C ASN A 12 -11.61 5.54 12.52
N PRO A 13 -12.47 4.60 12.08
CA PRO A 13 -12.65 3.30 12.74
C PRO A 13 -11.39 2.43 12.70
N LYS A 14 -10.46 2.70 11.77
CA LYS A 14 -9.17 2.00 11.65
C LYS A 14 -8.06 2.65 12.48
N CYS A 15 -8.37 3.64 13.33
CA CYS A 15 -7.37 4.31 14.18
C CYS A 15 -7.05 3.47 15.42
N THR A 16 -5.80 3.03 15.59
CA THR A 16 -5.37 2.25 16.77
C THR A 16 -5.27 3.06 18.07
N GLN A 17 -5.16 4.39 17.96
CA GLN A 17 -4.94 5.29 19.09
C GLN A 17 -5.79 6.55 18.92
N PRO A 18 -7.13 6.43 19.03
CA PRO A 18 -8.02 7.53 18.69
C PRO A 18 -7.93 8.71 19.65
N LYS A 19 -7.48 8.51 20.89
CA LYS A 19 -7.47 9.55 21.95
C LYS A 19 -6.07 10.09 22.31
N GLU A 20 -5.00 9.52 21.76
CA GLU A 20 -3.62 9.85 22.19
C GLU A 20 -2.99 11.01 21.41
N SER A 21 -3.68 11.56 20.41
CA SER A 21 -3.14 12.66 19.62
C SER A 21 -3.29 13.99 20.34
N ARG A 22 -2.30 14.87 20.17
CA ARG A 22 -2.35 16.26 20.67
C ARG A 22 -3.23 17.16 19.81
N CYS A 23 -3.47 16.77 18.56
CA CYS A 23 -4.18 17.56 17.56
C CYS A 23 -5.24 16.71 16.85
N PHE A 24 -6.41 17.32 16.65
CA PHE A 24 -7.54 16.72 15.95
C PHE A 24 -8.02 17.67 14.86
N TYR A 25 -8.14 17.14 13.64
CA TYR A 25 -8.46 17.89 12.43
C TYR A 25 -9.88 17.51 11.99
N PRO A 26 -10.88 18.38 12.19
CA PRO A 26 -12.18 18.18 11.59
C PRO A 26 -12.05 18.30 10.06
N ILE A 27 -12.64 17.35 9.35
CA ILE A 27 -12.67 17.34 7.89
C ILE A 27 -14.04 17.83 7.45
N ASP A 28 -14.04 18.99 6.82
CA ASP A 28 -15.22 19.67 6.33
C ASP A 28 -15.23 19.75 4.79
N VAL A 29 -16.33 20.24 4.22
CA VAL A 29 -16.53 20.35 2.76
C VAL A 29 -15.51 21.24 2.04
N SER A 30 -14.82 22.12 2.76
CA SER A 30 -13.80 23.02 2.24
C SER A 30 -12.36 22.51 2.46
N SER A 31 -12.17 21.34 3.08
CA SER A 31 -10.86 20.75 3.32
C SER A 31 -10.15 20.41 2.00
N LYS A 32 -9.09 21.17 1.66
CA LYS A 32 -8.32 21.06 0.39
C LYS A 32 -6.82 20.83 0.61
N ALA A 33 -6.44 20.04 1.59
CA ALA A 33 -5.02 19.81 1.88
C ALA A 33 -4.38 18.77 0.94
N GLY A 34 -3.19 19.06 0.42
CA GLY A 34 -2.35 18.09 -0.28
C GLY A 34 -2.85 17.63 -1.66
N GLY A 35 -3.77 18.37 -2.29
CA GLY A 35 -4.28 18.04 -3.64
C GLY A 35 -5.01 16.69 -3.72
N ARG A 36 -5.63 16.26 -2.60
CA ARG A 36 -6.41 15.02 -2.52
C ARG A 36 -7.89 15.34 -2.41
N ASP A 37 -8.72 14.38 -2.81
CA ASP A 37 -10.17 14.43 -2.58
C ASP A 37 -10.47 14.04 -1.13
N TRP A 38 -11.02 14.96 -0.35
CA TRP A 38 -11.41 14.74 1.05
C TRP A 38 -12.90 14.41 1.21
N THR A 39 -13.66 14.40 0.12
CA THR A 39 -15.10 14.13 0.11
C THR A 39 -15.50 12.86 0.87
N PRO A 40 -14.79 11.73 0.74
CA PRO A 40 -15.11 10.50 1.47
C PRO A 40 -14.96 10.62 3.01
N LEU A 41 -14.32 11.68 3.49
CA LEU A 41 -14.00 11.91 4.89
C LEU A 41 -14.74 13.10 5.49
N HIS A 42 -15.68 13.72 4.78
CA HIS A 42 -16.48 14.81 5.34
C HIS A 42 -17.21 14.37 6.62
N GLY A 43 -17.12 15.20 7.66
CA GLY A 43 -17.69 14.92 8.98
C GLY A 43 -16.78 14.05 9.87
N PHE A 44 -15.65 13.57 9.37
CA PHE A 44 -14.67 12.87 10.21
C PHE A 44 -13.80 13.87 10.98
N VAL A 45 -13.30 13.42 12.13
CA VAL A 45 -12.24 14.08 12.87
C VAL A 45 -11.04 13.15 12.85
N LEU A 46 -9.91 13.60 12.31
CA LEU A 46 -8.70 12.79 12.21
C LEU A 46 -7.68 13.25 13.25
N CYS A 47 -7.02 12.29 13.90
CA CYS A 47 -5.78 12.60 14.60
C CYS A 47 -4.68 13.00 13.60
N GLU A 48 -3.65 13.69 14.08
CA GLU A 48 -2.51 14.14 13.28
C GLU A 48 -1.92 13.05 12.39
N ALA A 49 -1.71 11.84 12.93
CA ALA A 49 -1.16 10.72 12.17
C ALA A 49 -2.07 10.27 11.02
N CYS A 50 -3.39 10.22 11.22
CA CYS A 50 -4.35 9.85 10.18
C CYS A 50 -4.49 10.96 9.14
N TYR A 51 -4.52 12.23 9.57
CA TYR A 51 -4.57 13.39 8.69
C TYR A 51 -3.36 13.45 7.76
N GLU A 52 -2.13 13.37 8.30
CA GLU A 52 -0.90 13.35 7.52
C GLU A 52 -0.84 12.18 6.54
N GLN A 53 -1.31 11.01 6.97
CA GLN A 53 -1.34 9.84 6.11
C GLN A 53 -2.26 10.05 4.90
N TYR A 54 -3.49 10.53 5.12
CA TYR A 54 -4.42 10.82 4.04
C TYR A 54 -3.88 11.91 3.13
N ARG A 55 -3.38 13.01 3.72
CA ARG A 55 -2.77 14.12 2.97
C ARG A 55 -1.67 13.64 2.02
N ARG A 56 -0.82 12.70 2.45
CA ARG A 56 0.28 12.16 1.64
C ARG A 56 -0.20 11.12 0.61
N ARG A 57 -1.07 10.19 1.02
CA ARG A 57 -1.39 8.97 0.25
C ARG A 57 -2.75 8.98 -0.45
N GLY A 58 -3.66 9.86 -0.03
CA GLY A 58 -5.06 9.86 -0.46
C GLY A 58 -5.89 8.70 0.11
N THR A 59 -5.37 7.96 1.09
CA THR A 59 -6.09 6.85 1.73
C THR A 59 -5.79 6.74 3.23
N LEU A 60 -6.85 6.54 4.01
CA LEU A 60 -6.80 6.24 5.44
C LEU A 60 -6.65 4.75 5.72
N GLU A 61 -6.58 3.93 4.67
CA GLU A 61 -5.99 2.61 4.78
C GLU A 61 -4.56 2.85 5.21
N ARG A 62 -4.35 2.77 6.53
CA ARG A 62 -3.04 2.42 7.05
C ARG A 62 -2.65 1.26 6.15
N CYS A 63 -1.45 1.30 5.58
CA CYS A 63 -0.72 0.05 5.51
C CYS A 63 -0.84 -0.44 6.93
N LEU A 64 -1.78 -1.35 7.22
CA LEU A 64 -1.91 -2.01 8.50
C LEU A 64 -0.49 -2.45 8.71
N LYS A 65 0.27 -1.66 9.48
CA LYS A 65 1.70 -1.86 9.64
C LYS A 65 1.66 -3.23 10.25
N LYS A 66 1.98 -4.24 9.44
CA LYS A 66 1.66 -5.64 9.69
C LYS A 66 1.92 -5.82 11.17
N ARG A 67 0.84 -6.02 11.94
CA ARG A 67 0.87 -5.88 13.40
C ARG A 67 2.18 -6.50 13.84
N PRO A 68 3.10 -5.75 14.50
CA PRO A 68 4.45 -6.22 14.72
C PRO A 68 4.36 -7.64 15.24
N LEU A 69 4.91 -8.59 14.49
CA LEU A 69 4.82 -10.00 14.85
C LEU A 69 5.36 -10.14 16.27
N ALA A 70 4.65 -10.92 17.09
CA ALA A 70 5.08 -11.19 18.44
C ALA A 70 6.49 -11.81 18.38
N PRO A 71 7.36 -11.60 19.37
CA PRO A 71 8.74 -12.08 19.31
C PRO A 71 8.86 -13.57 18.96
N HIS A 72 7.92 -14.41 19.42
CA HIS A 72 7.89 -15.84 19.13
C HIS A 72 7.42 -16.18 17.69
N GLU A 73 6.73 -15.27 17.00
CA GLU A 73 6.30 -15.42 15.60
C GLU A 73 7.36 -14.90 14.61
N ARG A 74 8.44 -14.27 15.07
CA ARG A 74 9.50 -13.70 14.24
C ARG A 74 10.45 -14.77 13.69
N ARG A 75 9.90 -15.73 12.97
CA ARG A 75 10.63 -16.80 12.29
C ARG A 75 10.06 -17.04 10.91
N CYS A 76 10.93 -17.14 9.91
CA CYS A 76 10.55 -17.55 8.57
C CYS A 76 10.03 -18.99 8.60
N THR A 77 8.81 -19.21 8.14
CA THR A 77 8.15 -20.53 8.08
C THR A 77 8.37 -21.23 6.74
N TYR A 78 9.07 -20.60 5.79
CA TYR A 78 9.42 -21.23 4.53
C TYR A 78 10.55 -22.25 4.76
N ASP A 79 10.30 -23.53 4.46
CA ASP A 79 11.22 -24.65 4.71
C ASP A 79 12.58 -24.50 4.03
N GLY A 80 12.66 -23.78 2.90
CA GLY A 80 13.90 -23.53 2.19
C GLY A 80 14.66 -22.28 2.64
N CYS A 81 14.32 -21.69 3.79
CA CYS A 81 15.02 -20.51 4.32
C CYS A 81 16.32 -20.92 5.02
N GLU A 82 17.46 -20.37 4.57
CA GLU A 82 18.78 -20.65 5.16
C GLU A 82 18.92 -20.09 6.58
N SER A 83 18.23 -18.99 6.87
CA SER A 83 18.37 -18.24 8.13
C SER A 83 17.01 -17.77 8.64
N PRO A 84 16.17 -18.67 9.16
CA PRO A 84 14.78 -18.34 9.47
C PRO A 84 14.61 -17.36 10.65
N GLY A 85 15.60 -17.20 11.53
CA GLY A 85 15.51 -16.30 12.70
C GLY A 85 16.34 -15.02 12.63
N LEU A 86 17.13 -14.80 11.56
CA LEU A 86 18.16 -13.73 11.51
C LEU A 86 17.73 -12.46 10.76
N SER A 87 16.46 -12.29 10.45
CA SER A 87 15.98 -11.13 9.71
C SER A 87 15.54 -10.00 10.65
N GLY A 88 15.86 -8.76 10.29
CA GLY A 88 15.30 -7.58 10.97
C GLY A 88 13.80 -7.37 10.69
N GLN A 89 13.26 -8.02 9.65
CA GLN A 89 11.87 -7.86 9.26
C GLN A 89 11.24 -9.19 8.83
N PHE A 90 10.05 -9.43 9.39
CA PHE A 90 9.21 -10.58 9.08
C PHE A 90 7.86 -10.09 8.54
N ILE A 91 7.36 -10.78 7.52
CA ILE A 91 6.16 -10.40 6.78
C ILE A 91 5.22 -11.61 6.78
N ARG A 92 4.07 -11.49 7.45
CA ARG A 92 2.96 -12.44 7.32
C ARG A 92 2.33 -12.27 5.94
N ILE A 93 2.08 -13.37 5.26
CA ILE A 93 1.33 -13.41 4.01
C ILE A 93 -0.13 -13.64 4.37
N ASP A 94 -0.95 -12.65 4.10
CA ASP A 94 -2.39 -12.67 4.32
C ASP A 94 -3.12 -12.95 2.99
N ALA A 95 -4.38 -13.37 3.03
CA ALA A 95 -5.15 -13.73 1.83
C ALA A 95 -5.32 -12.57 0.83
N ASP A 96 -5.24 -11.34 1.32
CA ASP A 96 -5.30 -10.09 0.56
C ASP A 96 -3.92 -9.62 0.06
N THR A 97 -2.85 -10.39 0.29
CA THR A 97 -1.50 -10.00 -0.14
C THR A 97 -1.39 -10.05 -1.67
N SER A 98 -1.57 -8.89 -2.30
CA SER A 98 -1.38 -8.70 -3.75
C SER A 98 -0.11 -7.89 -4.03
N ALA A 99 1.07 -8.53 -3.89
CA ALA A 99 2.33 -7.86 -4.21
C ALA A 99 2.83 -8.23 -5.60
N ALA A 100 3.16 -7.21 -6.41
CA ALA A 100 3.79 -7.33 -7.73
C ALA A 100 3.02 -8.19 -8.77
N GLY A 101 1.68 -8.24 -8.69
CA GLY A 101 0.86 -9.02 -9.62
C GLY A 101 1.17 -10.52 -9.60
N ARG A 102 1.64 -11.05 -8.47
CA ARG A 102 1.94 -12.47 -8.26
C ARG A 102 0.86 -13.11 -7.41
N ASP A 103 0.69 -14.42 -7.61
CA ASP A 103 -0.16 -15.23 -6.76
C ASP A 103 0.59 -15.63 -5.49
N TRP A 104 0.02 -15.25 -4.34
CA TRP A 104 0.55 -15.56 -3.01
C TRP A 104 -0.28 -16.64 -2.31
N SER A 105 -1.30 -17.20 -2.97
CA SER A 105 -2.29 -18.10 -2.35
C SER A 105 -1.65 -19.32 -1.66
N SER A 106 -0.60 -19.89 -2.26
CA SER A 106 0.14 -21.03 -1.69
C SER A 106 0.94 -20.71 -0.43
N LEU A 107 1.16 -19.42 -0.14
CA LEU A 107 1.93 -18.93 1.00
C LEU A 107 1.05 -18.24 2.05
N VAL A 108 -0.27 -18.17 1.86
CA VAL A 108 -1.18 -17.56 2.83
C VAL A 108 -1.03 -18.25 4.19
N GLY A 109 -0.89 -17.44 5.24
CA GLY A 109 -0.63 -17.90 6.61
C GLY A 109 0.86 -18.07 6.93
N GLN A 110 1.75 -18.10 5.93
CA GLN A 110 3.19 -18.18 6.18
C GLN A 110 3.79 -16.84 6.60
N ILE A 111 4.91 -16.91 7.32
CA ILE A 111 5.72 -15.77 7.71
C ILE A 111 7.03 -15.87 6.93
N LEU A 112 7.32 -14.86 6.12
CA LEU A 112 8.55 -14.80 5.36
C LEU A 112 9.49 -13.77 5.96
N CYS A 113 10.79 -14.09 6.03
CA CYS A 113 11.80 -13.07 6.22
C CYS A 113 11.86 -12.14 4.99
N GLU A 114 12.43 -10.95 5.15
CA GLU A 114 12.55 -9.98 4.07
C GLU A 114 13.22 -10.56 2.81
N ALA A 115 14.26 -11.37 2.98
CA ALA A 115 14.98 -12.01 1.87
C ALA A 115 14.09 -12.99 1.09
N CYS A 116 13.36 -13.87 1.79
CA CYS A 116 12.44 -14.83 1.17
C CYS A 116 11.27 -14.11 0.48
N TYR A 117 10.70 -13.08 1.12
CA TYR A 117 9.64 -12.27 0.55
C TYR A 117 10.08 -11.61 -0.78
N LYS A 118 11.23 -10.92 -0.78
CA LYS A 118 11.76 -10.28 -2.00
C LYS A 118 12.08 -11.30 -3.10
N ARG A 119 12.58 -12.49 -2.73
CA ARG A 119 12.86 -13.57 -3.69
C ARG A 119 11.59 -14.06 -4.37
N PHE A 120 10.53 -14.31 -3.59
CA PHE A 120 9.23 -14.72 -4.14
C PHE A 120 8.61 -13.60 -4.97
N GLN A 121 8.63 -12.36 -4.49
CA GLN A 121 8.12 -11.20 -5.23
C GLN A 121 8.78 -11.07 -6.61
N ARG A 122 10.09 -11.33 -6.71
CA ARG A 122 10.84 -11.27 -7.98
C ARG A 122 10.54 -12.44 -8.91
N ASN A 123 10.51 -13.66 -8.37
CA ASN A 123 10.48 -14.89 -9.19
C ASN A 123 9.08 -15.51 -9.35
N GLY A 124 8.11 -15.11 -8.52
CA GLY A 124 6.77 -15.70 -8.43
C GLY A 124 6.73 -17.13 -7.88
N SER A 125 7.88 -17.72 -7.55
CA SER A 125 7.99 -19.07 -7.02
C SER A 125 9.28 -19.23 -6.22
N PHE A 126 9.27 -20.14 -5.25
CA PHE A 126 10.49 -20.68 -4.71
C PHE A 126 10.94 -21.85 -5.59
N LYS A 127 12.23 -21.90 -5.94
CA LYS A 127 12.76 -23.08 -6.60
C LYS A 127 12.65 -24.25 -5.63
N SER A 128 11.78 -25.21 -5.94
CA SER A 128 11.65 -26.46 -5.20
C SER A 128 13.02 -27.11 -5.16
N ASN A 129 13.68 -27.15 -4.01
CA ASN A 129 14.85 -28.01 -3.78
C ASN A 129 14.43 -29.49 -3.66
N VAL A 130 13.29 -29.86 -4.25
CA VAL A 130 12.78 -31.23 -4.31
C VAL A 130 13.63 -31.98 -5.33
N GLY A 131 14.68 -32.61 -4.82
CA GLY A 131 15.42 -33.65 -5.52
C GLY A 131 16.63 -33.18 -6.32
N ASN A 132 17.74 -32.88 -5.64
CA ASN A 132 19.02 -33.38 -6.16
C ASN A 132 20.09 -33.59 -5.07
N LYS A 133 19.83 -34.54 -4.15
CA LYS A 133 20.89 -35.22 -3.38
C LYS A 133 21.40 -36.47 -4.12
N ARG A 134 21.65 -36.39 -5.43
CA ARG A 134 22.47 -37.39 -6.14
C ARG A 134 23.50 -36.65 -6.98
N GLY A 135 24.77 -36.89 -6.67
CA GLY A 135 25.92 -36.13 -7.14
C GLY A 135 26.04 -36.02 -8.65
N GLY A 136 25.66 -34.86 -9.19
CA GLY A 136 26.04 -34.43 -10.54
C GLY A 136 27.30 -33.59 -10.44
N LYS A 137 28.46 -34.20 -10.73
CA LYS A 137 29.71 -33.48 -10.99
C LYS A 137 29.45 -32.36 -11.99
N GLY A 138 30.04 -31.20 -11.70
CA GLY A 138 29.88 -30.00 -12.52
C GLY A 138 30.27 -30.22 -13.96
N VAL A 139 29.48 -29.65 -14.86
CA VAL A 139 29.93 -29.29 -16.20
C VAL A 139 29.41 -27.90 -16.52
N GLY A 140 30.36 -27.02 -16.83
CA GLY A 140 30.25 -26.03 -17.90
C GLY A 140 29.19 -24.96 -17.75
N GLY A 141 29.65 -23.77 -17.37
CA GLY A 141 28.88 -22.53 -17.50
C GLY A 141 28.30 -22.36 -18.90
N SER A 142 26.99 -22.18 -18.97
CA SER A 142 26.35 -21.59 -20.15
C SER A 142 26.34 -20.08 -19.98
N ALA A 143 27.28 -19.44 -20.68
CA ALA A 143 27.33 -18.01 -20.90
C ALA A 143 25.95 -17.53 -21.39
N ARG A 144 25.28 -16.72 -20.57
CA ARG A 144 24.05 -16.03 -20.98
C ARG A 144 24.45 -14.95 -21.97
N LYS A 145 24.31 -15.23 -23.27
CA LYS A 145 24.27 -14.19 -24.30
C LYS A 145 23.15 -13.21 -23.94
N ARG A 146 23.54 -12.00 -23.54
CA ARG A 146 22.63 -10.85 -23.45
C ARG A 146 22.13 -10.53 -24.87
N PRO A 147 20.82 -10.49 -25.13
CA PRO A 147 20.32 -9.91 -26.37
C PRO A 147 20.64 -8.41 -26.35
N LYS A 148 21.37 -7.97 -27.37
CA LYS A 148 21.66 -6.58 -27.66
C LYS A 148 20.34 -5.94 -28.10
N LYS A 149 19.83 -5.00 -27.29
CA LYS A 149 18.58 -4.29 -27.54
C LYS A 149 18.93 -3.02 -28.32
N ASP A 150 19.08 -3.18 -29.64
CA ASP A 150 19.06 -2.06 -30.57
C ASP A 150 17.58 -1.81 -30.91
N GLY A 151 17.11 -0.57 -30.80
CA GLY A 151 15.73 -0.25 -31.14
C GLY A 151 15.20 1.00 -30.45
N ASP A 152 15.72 2.13 -30.90
CA ASP A 152 15.15 3.46 -30.70
C ASP A 152 13.69 3.45 -31.17
N GLY A 153 12.77 3.74 -30.25
CA GLY A 153 11.33 3.69 -30.47
C GLY A 153 10.68 4.89 -29.85
N VAL A 154 11.03 6.08 -30.34
CA VAL A 154 10.31 7.33 -30.07
C VAL A 154 8.87 7.14 -30.54
N ARG A 155 7.96 6.90 -29.59
CA ARG A 155 6.51 7.02 -29.80
C ARG A 155 6.10 8.43 -29.41
N VAL A 156 5.93 9.27 -30.43
CA VAL A 156 5.23 10.55 -30.31
C VAL A 156 3.76 10.22 -29.99
N LEU A 157 3.38 10.38 -28.73
CA LEU A 157 1.98 10.39 -28.32
C LEU A 157 1.39 11.75 -28.71
N GLN A 158 0.67 11.74 -29.82
CA GLN A 158 -0.13 12.87 -30.27
C GLN A 158 -1.34 12.98 -29.32
N VAL A 159 -1.27 13.95 -28.41
CA VAL A 159 -2.35 14.25 -27.45
C VAL A 159 -3.38 15.09 -28.20
N ALA A 160 -4.52 14.47 -28.55
CA ALA A 160 -5.68 15.21 -29.00
C ALA A 160 -6.27 15.94 -27.78
N ALA A 161 -6.11 17.26 -27.75
CA ALA A 161 -6.87 18.14 -26.86
C ALA A 161 -8.33 18.09 -27.30
N GLN A 162 -9.20 17.55 -26.45
CA GLN A 162 -10.63 17.59 -26.63
C GLN A 162 -11.16 18.71 -25.74
N GLU A 163 -11.48 19.84 -26.35
CA GLU A 163 -12.08 20.99 -25.67
C GLU A 163 -13.53 20.64 -25.33
N VAL A 164 -13.80 20.37 -24.06
CA VAL A 164 -15.16 20.34 -23.52
C VAL A 164 -15.52 21.75 -23.09
N VAL A 165 -16.15 22.47 -24.01
CA VAL A 165 -16.96 23.65 -23.69
C VAL A 165 -18.23 23.16 -22.96
N GLY A 166 -18.15 23.14 -21.63
CA GLY A 166 -19.25 22.84 -20.74
C GLY A 166 -19.96 24.11 -20.32
N ASP A 167 -21.20 24.22 -20.81
CA ASP A 167 -22.13 25.34 -20.78
C ASP A 167 -22.44 25.92 -19.38
N VAL A 168 -22.64 27.23 -19.37
CA VAL A 168 -22.99 28.07 -18.21
C VAL A 168 -24.49 27.93 -17.94
N GLY A 169 -24.86 27.03 -17.03
CA GLY A 169 -26.22 26.92 -16.51
C GLY A 169 -26.42 27.71 -15.22
N GLY A 170 -26.84 28.98 -15.35
CA GLY A 170 -27.29 29.80 -14.24
C GLY A 170 -28.59 29.27 -13.61
N GLY A 171 -28.63 29.25 -12.28
CA GLY A 171 -29.82 28.95 -11.49
C GLY A 171 -29.93 29.91 -10.33
N THR A 172 -30.53 31.07 -10.59
CA THR A 172 -31.04 32.00 -9.58
C THR A 172 -32.42 31.54 -9.13
N GLY A 173 -32.76 31.79 -7.86
CA GLY A 173 -34.15 31.88 -7.42
C GLY A 173 -34.56 30.86 -6.36
N GLY A 174 -34.83 31.35 -5.16
CA GLY A 174 -35.46 30.56 -4.10
C GLY A 174 -35.52 31.28 -2.76
N GLU A 175 -35.88 32.55 -2.75
CA GLU A 175 -36.37 33.24 -1.55
C GLU A 175 -37.78 32.70 -1.25
N VAL A 176 -37.97 32.08 -0.09
CA VAL A 176 -39.30 31.83 0.48
C VAL A 176 -39.29 32.30 1.92
N GLN A 177 -39.93 33.44 2.14
CA GLN A 177 -40.43 33.87 3.44
C GLN A 177 -41.72 33.12 3.75
N GLY A 178 -41.82 32.63 4.98
CA GLY A 178 -43.01 32.09 5.61
C GLY A 178 -42.77 32.00 7.10
#